data_AF-A0A800D839-F1
#
_entry.id   AF-A0A800D839-F1
#
_cell.length_a   1.000
_cell.length_b   1.000
_cell.length_c   1.000
_cell.angle_alpha   90.00
_cell.angle_beta   90.00
_cell.angle_gamma   90.00
#
_symmetry.space_group_name_H-M   'P 1'
#
loop_
_entity.id
_entity.type
_entity.pdbx_description
1 polymer ?
#
loop_
_entity_poly.entity_id
_entity_poly.type
_entity_poly.pdbx_seq_one_letter_code
_entity_poly.pdbx_strand_id
1 'polypeptide(L)' 'ITLPVEWDASNRALRMLRSYGLVGSQDLEGAKKVLSAASLTYVAALAQAISTLLYYLFLLGGMRRDES' A
#
# COMPACT_ATOMS: atom_id res chain seq x y z
N ILE A 1 32.21 -21.64 -3.07
CA ILE A 1 31.68 -22.58 -2.05
C ILE A 1 31.33 -21.75 -0.83
N THR A 2 30.18 -21.10 -0.89
CA THR A 2 29.52 -20.37 0.21
C THR A 2 28.17 -21.06 0.35
N LEU A 3 28.17 -22.28 0.89
CA LEU A 3 28.21 -22.64 2.31
C LEU A 3 26.78 -23.09 2.68
N PRO A 4 26.46 -24.40 2.59
CA PRO A 4 25.15 -24.95 2.95
C PRO A 4 24.66 -24.60 4.37
N VAL A 5 25.56 -24.07 5.22
CA VAL A 5 25.26 -23.55 6.56
C VAL A 5 24.44 -22.25 6.56
N GLU A 6 24.47 -21.44 5.50
CA GLU A 6 23.60 -20.24 5.35
C GLU A 6 22.11 -20.65 5.30
N TRP A 7 21.81 -21.69 4.52
CA TRP A 7 20.45 -22.23 4.38
C TRP A 7 19.95 -22.85 5.67
N ASP A 8 20.81 -23.57 6.39
CA ASP A 8 20.45 -24.19 7.65
C ASP A 8 20.29 -23.16 8.79
N ALA A 9 21.09 -22.08 8.78
CA ALA A 9 20.92 -20.93 9.66
C ALA A 9 19.58 -20.22 9.41
N SER A 10 19.22 -19.94 8.16
CA SER A 10 17.89 -19.40 7.81
C SER A 10 16.76 -20.32 8.27
N ASN A 11 16.91 -21.63 8.09
CA ASN A 11 15.85 -22.58 8.44
C ASN A 11 15.70 -22.73 9.98
N ARG A 12 16.78 -22.61 10.76
CA ARG A 12 16.72 -22.51 12.23
C ARG A 12 16.14 -21.18 12.70
N ALA A 13 16.51 -20.07 12.06
CA ALA A 13 15.96 -18.75 12.37
C ALA A 13 14.44 -18.71 12.15
N LEU A 14 13.95 -19.28 11.05
CA LEU A 14 12.51 -19.41 10.78
C LEU A 14 11.79 -20.31 11.79
N ARG A 15 12.41 -21.40 12.25
CA ARG A 15 11.86 -22.25 13.32
C ARG A 15 11.81 -21.54 14.67
N MET A 16 12.82 -20.75 15.03
CA MET A 16 12.81 -19.91 16.23
C MET A 16 11.77 -18.80 16.16
N LEU A 17 11.64 -18.12 15.01
CA LEU A 17 10.62 -17.09 14.80
C LEU A 17 9.19 -17.65 14.94
N ARG A 18 8.96 -18.90 14.53
CA ARG A 18 7.68 -19.60 14.76
C ARG A 18 7.49 -20.05 16.21
N SER A 19 8.56 -20.41 16.93
CA SER A 19 8.48 -20.86 18.33
C SER A 19 8.29 -19.74 19.34
N TYR A 20 8.65 -18.50 18.99
CA TYR A 20 8.55 -17.35 19.90
C TYR A 20 7.14 -16.79 20.09
N GLY A 21 6.10 -17.35 19.45
CA GLY A 21 4.70 -17.08 19.81
C GLY A 21 4.28 -15.61 19.76
N LEU A 22 5.06 -14.74 19.10
CA LEU A 22 4.79 -13.32 18.98
C LEU A 22 3.87 -13.06 17.80
N VAL A 23 2.59 -13.41 17.92
CA VAL A 23 1.53 -12.50 17.46
C VAL A 23 0.26 -12.78 18.27
N GLY A 24 0.10 -12.08 19.40
CA GLY A 24 -1.23 -11.86 19.95
C GLY A 24 -2.06 -11.15 18.87
N SER A 25 -3.14 -11.80 18.45
CA SER A 25 -4.07 -11.37 17.38
C SER A 25 -4.67 -9.97 17.58
N GLN A 26 -4.52 -9.42 18.78
CA GLN A 26 -5.05 -8.13 19.23
C GLN A 26 -4.25 -6.89 18.77
N ASP A 27 -2.93 -6.99 18.50
CA ASP A 27 -2.13 -5.84 18.01
C ASP A 27 -2.13 -5.70 16.47
N LEU A 28 -2.49 -6.78 15.77
CA LEU A 28 -2.57 -6.80 14.30
C LEU A 28 -3.69 -5.90 13.76
N GLU A 29 -4.78 -5.75 14.49
CA GLU A 29 -5.95 -5.01 14.04
C GLU A 29 -5.70 -3.49 14.05
N GLY A 30 -5.05 -3.00 15.11
CA GLY A 30 -4.58 -1.61 15.19
C GLY A 30 -3.55 -1.31 14.11
N ALA A 31 -2.53 -2.15 13.97
CA ALA A 31 -1.49 -2.00 12.95
C ALA A 31 -2.06 -2.04 11.51
N LYS A 32 -3.01 -2.94 11.22
CA LYS A 32 -3.70 -2.98 9.92
C LYS A 32 -4.47 -1.71 9.63
N LYS A 33 -5.09 -1.10 10.65
CA LYS A 33 -5.90 0.12 10.47
C LYS A 33 -5.02 1.31 10.07
N VAL A 34 -3.86 1.48 10.71
CA VAL A 34 -2.90 2.52 10.33
C VAL A 34 -2.27 2.26 8.97
N LEU A 35 -1.92 1.00 8.68
CA LEU A 35 -1.35 0.63 7.37
C LEU A 35 -2.35 0.83 6.23
N SER A 36 -3.62 0.50 6.47
CA SER A 36 -4.73 0.76 5.53
C SER A 36 -4.95 2.26 5.34
N ALA A 37 -4.89 3.05 6.42
CA ALA A 37 -4.98 4.51 6.35
C ALA A 37 -3.82 5.15 5.57
N ALA A 38 -2.60 4.63 5.71
CA ALA A 38 -1.45 5.09 4.92
C ALA A 38 -1.64 4.79 3.42
N SER A 39 -2.17 3.61 3.07
CA SER A 39 -2.48 3.27 1.68
C SER A 39 -3.60 4.15 1.08
N LEU A 40 -4.55 4.59 1.90
CA LEU A 40 -5.63 5.49 1.50
C LEU A 40 -5.12 6.85 1.01
N THR A 41 -3.98 7.36 1.52
CA THR A 41 -3.39 8.62 1.02
C THR A 41 -2.91 8.49 -0.43
N TYR A 42 -2.34 7.35 -0.81
CA TYR A 42 -1.95 7.10 -2.20
C TYR A 42 -3.17 7.05 -3.12
N VAL A 43 -4.23 6.35 -2.68
CA VAL A 43 -5.49 6.26 -3.42
C VAL A 43 -6.17 7.63 -3.53
N ALA A 44 -6.18 8.41 -2.44
CA ALA A 44 -6.74 9.75 -2.43
C ALA A 44 -5.97 10.70 -3.37
N ALA A 45 -4.65 10.65 -3.37
CA ALA A 45 -3.82 11.44 -4.30
C ALA A 45 -4.11 11.08 -5.77
N LEU A 46 -4.27 9.79 -6.07
CA LEU A 46 -4.66 9.33 -7.40
C LEU A 46 -6.06 9.82 -7.78
N ALA A 47 -7.04 9.68 -6.89
CA ALA A 47 -8.40 10.16 -7.11
C ALA A 47 -8.46 11.68 -7.32
N GLN A 48 -7.64 12.44 -6.58
CA GLN A 48 -7.47 13.87 -6.75
C GLN A 48 -6.94 14.20 -8.15
N ALA A 49 -5.86 13.54 -8.57
CA ALA A 49 -5.27 13.76 -9.90
C ALA A 49 -6.27 13.45 -11.03
N ILE A 50 -7.03 12.36 -10.91
CA ILE A 50 -8.10 12.02 -11.86
C ILE A 50 -9.20 13.10 -11.86
N SER A 51 -9.63 13.56 -10.68
CA SER A 51 -10.67 14.60 -10.57
C SER A 51 -10.21 15.91 -11.21
N THR A 52 -8.95 16.31 -10.98
CA THR A 52 -8.35 17.49 -11.62
C THR A 52 -8.28 17.34 -13.15
N LEU A 53 -7.88 16.17 -13.64
CA LEU A 53 -7.86 15.90 -15.09
C LEU A 53 -9.27 16.02 -15.69
N LEU A 54 -10.26 15.38 -15.07
CA LEU A 54 -11.66 15.45 -15.50
C LEU A 54 -12.18 16.89 -15.46
N TYR A 55 -11.88 17.66 -14.41
CA TYR A 55 -12.25 19.07 -14.30
C TYR A 55 -11.74 19.88 -15.50
N TYR A 56 -10.47 19.74 -15.87
CA TYR A 56 -9.92 20.42 -17.03
C TYR A 56 -10.55 19.93 -18.34
N LEU A 57 -10.78 18.62 -18.50
CA LEU A 57 -11.46 18.08 -19.68
C LEU A 57 -12.87 18.66 -19.86
N PHE A 58 -13.65 18.77 -18.78
CA PHE A 58 -14.97 19.39 -18.81
C PHE A 58 -14.90 20.89 -19.09
N LEU A 59 -13.94 21.60 -18.50
CA LEU A 59 -13.75 23.03 -18.73
C LEU A 59 -13.39 23.31 -20.20
N LEU A 60 -12.40 22.59 -20.74
CA LEU A 60 -11.97 22.69 -22.14
C LEU A 60 -13.04 22.22 -23.13
N GLY A 61 -13.81 21.18 -22.79
CA GLY A 61 -14.92 20.68 -23.61
C GLY A 61 -16.14 21.60 -23.59
N GLY A 62 -16.43 22.24 -22.45
CA GLY A 62 -17.55 23.18 -22.29
C GLY A 62 -17.34 24.51 -23.00
N MET A 63 -16.10 25.04 -23.00
CA MET A 63 -15.77 26.29 -23.71
C MET A 63 -15.96 26.20 -25.24
N ARG A 64 -15.98 25.00 -25.83
CA ARG A 64 -16.18 24.81 -27.28
C ARG A 64 -17.64 24.96 -27.74
N ARG A 65 -18.58 25.20 -26.83
CA ARG A 65 -20.02 25.18 -27.11
C ARG A 65 -20.69 26.56 -27.10
N ASP A 66 -19.92 27.63 -26.90
CA ASP A 66 -20.43 29.01 -26.74
C ASP A 66 -20.00 29.96 -27.89
N GLU A 67 -19.62 29.41 -29.05
CA GLU A 67 -19.41 30.16 -30.30
C GLU A 67 -20.34 29.58 -31.39
N SER A 68 -21.62 29.97 -31.37
CA SER A 68 -22.56 29.76 -32.48
C SER A 68 -23.54 30.91 -32.61
#